data_AF-A0A926TDX6-F1
#
_entry.id   AF-A0A926TDX6-F1
#
_cell.length_a   1.000
_cell.length_b   1.000
_cell.length_c   1.000
_cell.angle_alpha   90.00
_cell.angle_beta   90.00
_cell.angle_gamma   90.00
#
_symmetry.space_group_name_H-M   'P 1'
#
loop_
_entity.id
_entity.type
_entity.pdbx_description
1 polymer ?
#
loop_
_entity_poly.entity_id
_entity_poly.type
_entity_poly.pdbx_seq_one_letter_code
_entity_poly.pdbx_strand_id
1 'polypeptide(L)'
;MNRRLSLSVQEKEQLFQLELVKACVPYDQAVKAARILVSECPDELLTAEDIQVVKQACLHWLEQRKRQTFISKVLEESFDLSGRQSF
;
A
#
# COMPACT_ATOMS: atom_id res chain seq x y z
N MET A 1 -18.70 -10.33 -13.09
CA MET A 1 -19.45 -9.66 -11.99
C MET A 1 -18.45 -8.89 -11.12
N ASN A 2 -18.26 -7.59 -11.37
CA ASN A 2 -17.46 -6.72 -10.50
C ASN A 2 -18.29 -6.36 -9.26
N ARG A 3 -18.16 -7.10 -8.17
CA ARG A 3 -18.69 -6.66 -6.87
C ARG A 3 -17.81 -5.49 -6.41
N ARG A 4 -18.23 -4.26 -6.68
CA ARG A 4 -17.71 -3.09 -5.96
C ARG A 4 -18.23 -3.20 -4.54
N LEU A 5 -17.50 -3.91 -3.68
CA LEU A 5 -17.75 -3.90 -2.25
C LEU A 5 -17.52 -2.47 -1.78
N SER A 6 -18.58 -1.77 -1.38
CA SER A 6 -18.48 -0.47 -0.72
C SER A 6 -17.99 -0.72 0.69
N LEU A 7 -16.68 -0.60 0.89
CA LEU A 7 -16.08 -0.66 2.22
C LEU A 7 -16.54 0.54 3.04
N SER A 8 -16.92 0.30 4.28
CA SER A 8 -17.16 1.35 5.28
C SER A 8 -15.89 2.17 5.52
N VAL A 9 -16.05 3.36 6.10
CA VAL A 9 -14.94 4.22 6.53
C VAL A 9 -13.94 3.45 7.40
N GLN A 10 -14.44 2.67 8.36
CA GLN A 10 -13.62 1.87 9.25
C GLN A 10 -12.85 0.77 8.50
N GLU A 11 -13.50 0.08 7.57
CA GLU A 11 -12.84 -0.96 6.76
C GLU A 11 -11.78 -0.36 5.83
N LYS A 12 -12.03 0.82 5.24
CA LYS A 12 -11.02 1.54 4.46
C LYS A 12 -9.81 1.93 5.32
N GLU A 13 -10.04 2.43 6.54
CA GLU A 13 -8.97 2.83 7.46
C GLU A 13 -8.09 1.63 7.82
N GLN A 14 -8.72 0.51 8.17
CA GLN A 14 -8.02 -0.73 8.49
C GLN A 14 -7.22 -1.27 7.30
N LEU A 15 -7.77 -1.18 6.08
CA LEU A 15 -7.06 -1.60 4.87
C LEU A 15 -5.84 -0.72 4.59
N PHE A 16 -5.97 0.60 4.68
CA PHE A 16 -4.81 1.49 4.51
C PHE A 16 -3.77 1.26 5.58
N GLN A 17 -4.17 1.15 6.85
CA GLN A 17 -3.25 0.86 7.95
C GLN A 17 -2.49 -0.45 7.69
N LEU A 18 -3.19 -1.52 7.32
CA LEU A 18 -2.57 -2.82 7.04
C LEU A 18 -1.56 -2.72 5.89
N GLU A 19 -1.93 -2.06 4.80
CA GLU A 19 -1.06 -1.92 3.62
C GLU A 19 0.19 -1.07 3.93
N LEU A 20 0.04 0.01 4.71
CA LEU A 20 1.18 0.83 5.14
C LEU A 20 2.11 0.08 6.10
N VAL A 21 1.57 -0.71 7.03
CA VAL A 21 2.37 -1.57 7.92
C VAL A 21 3.11 -2.65 7.15
N LYS A 22 2.47 -3.29 6.15
CA LYS A 22 3.14 -4.24 5.25
C LYS A 22 4.29 -3.60 4.46
N ALA A 23 4.18 -2.30 4.18
CA ALA A 23 5.23 -1.51 3.55
C ALA A 23 6.30 -1.01 4.56
N CYS A 24 6.29 -1.52 5.80
CA CYS A 24 7.22 -1.15 6.86
C CYS A 24 7.17 0.32 7.29
N VAL A 25 6.04 1.02 7.07
CA VAL A 25 5.81 2.34 7.68
C VAL A 25 5.63 2.16 9.19
N PRO A 26 6.25 3.01 10.05
CA PRO A 26 6.06 2.95 11.50
C PRO A 26 4.58 2.95 11.87
N TYR A 27 4.18 2.11 12.83
CA TYR A 27 2.77 1.85 13.13
C TYR A 27 1.98 3.14 13.41
N ASP A 28 2.52 4.05 14.22
CA ASP A 28 1.85 5.31 14.55
C ASP A 28 1.66 6.21 13.33
N GLN A 29 2.64 6.24 12.41
CA GLN A 29 2.54 6.97 11.15
C GLN A 29 1.54 6.30 10.20
N ALA A 30 1.49 4.97 10.17
CA ALA A 30 0.52 4.21 9.37
C ALA A 30 -0.91 4.48 9.83
N VAL A 31 -1.16 4.50 11.15
CA VAL A 31 -2.47 4.84 11.74
C VAL A 31 -2.86 6.28 11.39
N LYS A 32 -1.95 7.23 11.62
CA LYS A 32 -2.19 8.66 11.34
C LYS A 32 -2.49 8.89 9.86
N ALA A 33 -1.67 8.33 8.97
CA ALA A 33 -1.86 8.43 7.52
C ALA A 33 -3.17 7.77 7.07
N ALA A 34 -3.52 6.58 7.58
CA ALA A 34 -4.76 5.90 7.24
C ALA A 34 -5.99 6.74 7.57
N ARG A 35 -6.02 7.37 8.76
CA ARG A 35 -7.11 8.27 9.17
C ARG A 35 -7.26 9.47 8.24
N ILE A 36 -6.14 10.09 7.87
CA ILE A 36 -6.13 11.24 6.95
C ILE A 36 -6.59 10.82 5.54
N LEU A 37 -6.14 9.66 5.05
CA LEU A 37 -6.53 9.17 3.73
C LEU A 37 -8.02 8.86 3.63
N VAL A 38 -8.64 8.33 4.70
CA VAL A 38 -10.07 8.03 4.72
C VAL A 38 -10.93 9.27 4.94
N SER A 39 -10.41 10.29 5.63
CA SER A 39 -11.19 11.51 5.88
C SER A 39 -11.46 12.30 4.60
N GLU A 40 -10.76 12.01 3.49
CA GLU A 40 -10.84 12.71 2.21
C GLU A 40 -10.70 14.24 2.39
N CYS A 41 -9.99 14.65 3.45
CA CYS A 41 -9.78 16.04 3.78
C CYS A 41 -8.89 16.69 2.70
N PRO A 42 -9.30 17.82 2.11
CA PRO A 42 -8.47 18.55 1.18
C PRO A 42 -7.14 18.94 1.82
N ASP A 43 -6.06 18.90 1.03
CA ASP A 43 -4.71 19.23 1.49
C ASP A 43 -4.64 20.65 2.10
N GLU A 44 -5.49 21.59 1.67
CA GLU A 44 -5.54 22.96 2.20
C GLU A 44 -6.00 23.03 3.67
N LEU A 45 -6.66 21.99 4.17
CA LEU A 45 -7.14 21.88 5.55
C LEU A 45 -6.20 21.04 6.43
N LEU A 46 -5.19 20.41 5.83
CA LEU A 46 -4.21 19.60 6.55
C LEU A 46 -3.05 20.48 7.04
N THR A 47 -2.48 20.10 8.17
CA THR A 47 -1.23 20.72 8.62
C THR A 47 -0.07 20.27 7.73
N ALA A 48 1.00 21.07 7.67
CA ALA A 48 2.22 20.67 6.96
C ALA A 48 2.79 19.33 7.46
N GLU A 49 2.61 19.04 8.76
CA GLU A 49 3.00 17.77 9.35
C GLU A 49 2.14 16.61 8.82
N ASP A 50 0.82 16.79 8.74
CA ASP A 50 -0.10 15.78 8.23
C ASP A 50 0.19 15.44 6.77
N ILE A 51 0.39 16.47 5.94
CA ILE A 51 0.78 16.31 4.53
C ILE A 51 2.10 15.54 4.44
N GLN A 52 3.09 15.89 5.28
CA GLN A 52 4.38 15.20 5.27
C GLN A 52 4.24 13.73 5.69
N VAL A 53 3.46 13.43 6.73
CA VAL A 53 3.21 12.05 7.19
C VAL A 53 2.57 11.22 6.08
N VAL A 54 1.49 11.71 5.46
CA VAL A 54 0.81 11.01 4.37
C VAL A 54 1.75 10.82 3.19
N LYS A 55 2.47 11.87 2.78
CA LYS A 55 3.42 11.81 1.66
C LYS A 55 4.50 10.76 1.87
N GLN A 56 5.14 10.74 3.05
CA GLN A 56 6.19 9.76 3.34
C GLN A 56 5.65 8.33 3.39
N ALA A 57 4.49 8.11 4.01
CA ALA A 57 3.85 6.81 4.08
C ALA A 57 3.49 6.28 2.68
N CYS A 58 2.92 7.11 1.82
CA CYS A 58 2.56 6.75 0.45
C CYS A 58 3.80 6.47 -0.43
N LEU A 59 4.86 7.26 -0.29
CA LEU A 59 6.12 7.04 -1.01
C LEU A 59 6.74 5.69 -0.62
N HIS A 60 6.82 5.39 0.67
CA HIS A 60 7.27 4.09 1.16
C HIS A 60 6.44 2.95 0.58
N TRP A 61 5.11 3.03 0.67
CA TRP A 61 4.23 2.01 0.10
C TRP A 61 4.45 1.81 -1.40
N LEU A 62 4.62 2.89 -2.17
CA LEU A 62 4.86 2.81 -3.61
C LEU A 62 6.19 2.10 -3.94
N GLU A 63 7.27 2.43 -3.24
CA GLU A 63 8.58 1.79 -3.42
C GLU A 63 8.52 0.30 -3.10
N GLN A 64 7.86 -0.04 -1.99
CA GLN A 64 7.69 -1.42 -1.53
C GLN A 64 6.87 -2.24 -2.53
N ARG A 65 5.77 -1.67 -3.03
CA ARG A 65 4.94 -2.31 -4.04
C ARG A 65 5.69 -2.54 -5.34
N LYS A 66 6.47 -1.56 -5.82
CA LYS A 66 7.34 -1.72 -7.00
C LYS A 66 8.32 -2.87 -6.81
N ARG A 67 8.96 -2.96 -5.63
CA ARG A 67 9.89 -4.04 -5.32
C ARG A 67 9.21 -5.41 -5.29
N GLN A 68 8.04 -5.51 -4.66
CA GLN A 68 7.25 -6.75 -4.63
C GLN A 68 6.84 -7.19 -6.04
N THR A 69 6.36 -6.27 -6.88
CA THR A 69 6.02 -6.58 -8.28
C THR A 69 7.24 -7.07 -9.06
N PHE A 70 8.38 -6.43 -8.89
CA PHE A 70 9.63 -6.87 -9.54
C PHE A 70 10.02 -8.29 -9.09
N ILE A 71 10.01 -8.56 -7.78
CA ILE A 71 10.33 -9.89 -7.24
C ILE A 71 9.35 -10.95 -7.75
N SER A 72 8.04 -10.67 -7.74
CA SER A 72 7.02 -11.60 -8.27
C SER A 72 7.32 -11.98 -9.71
N LYS A 73 7.59 -10.99 -10.56
CA LYS A 73 7.93 -11.20 -11.97
C LYS A 73 9.17 -12.08 -12.16
N VAL A 74 10.24 -11.80 -11.41
CA VAL A 74 11.48 -12.59 -11.46
C VAL A 74 11.23 -14.04 -11.03
N LEU A 75 10.43 -14.24 -9.97
CA LEU A 75 10.08 -15.57 -9.51
C LEU A 75 9.28 -16.34 -10.56
N GLU A 76 8.24 -15.74 -11.14
CA GLU A 76 7.42 -16.33 -12.21
C GLU A 76 8.30 -16.78 -13.40
N GLU A 77 9.21 -15.93 -13.86
CA GLU A 77 10.16 -16.26 -14.95
C GLU A 77 11.12 -17.41 -14.56
N SER A 78 11.54 -17.49 -13.29
CA SER A 78 12.41 -18.57 -12.81
C SER A 78 11.70 -19.93 -12.71
N PHE A 79 10.40 -19.94 -12.39
CA PHE A 79 9.59 -21.16 -12.35
C PHE A 79 9.30 -21.68 -13.77
N ASP A 80 9.06 -20.80 -14.74
CA ASP A 80 8.85 -21.18 -16.15
C ASP A 80 10.09 -21.80 -16.81
N LEU A 81 11.29 -21.43 -16.36
CA LEU A 81 12.54 -22.02 -16.87
C LEU A 81 12.81 -23.42 -16.28
N SER A 82 12.29 -23.72 -15.10
CA SER A 82 12.41 -25.04 -14.47
C SER A 82 11.50 -26.10 -15.12
N GLY A 83 10.39 -25.69 -15.73
CA GLY A 83 9.45 -26.57 -16.45
C GLY A 83 9.87 -26.97 -17.87
N ARG A 84 10.98 -26.42 -18.40
CA ARG A 84 11.51 -26.74 -19.75
C ARG A 84 12.71 -27.69 -19.75
N GLN A 85 13.21 -28.10 -18.58
CA GLN A 85 14.23 -29.14 -18.47
C GLN A 85 13.58 -30.49 -18.21
N SER A 86 12.98 -31.07 -19.24
CA SER A 86 12.64 -32.49 -19.29
C SER A 86 12.81 -32.95 -20.74
N PHE A 87 13.98 -33.51 -21.03
CA PHE A 87 14.26 -34.32 -22.20
C PHE A 87 14.25 -35.79 -21.78
#